data_AF-A0A5C6LKC7-F1
#
_entry.id   AF-A0A5C6LKC7-F1
#
_cell.length_a   1.000
_cell.length_b   1.000
_cell.length_c   1.000
_cell.angle_alpha   90.00
_cell.angle_beta   90.00
_cell.angle_gamma   90.00
#
_symmetry.space_group_name_H-M   'P 1'
#
loop_
_entity.id
_entity.type
_entity.pdbx_description
1 polymer ?
#
loop_
_entity_poly.entity_id
_entity_poly.type
_entity_poly.pdbx_seq_one_letter_code
_entity_poly.pdbx_strand_id
1 'polypeptide(L)'
;MPIAINNATYTVSYWTRNANPYSIAGTVAGYPLKGSTINQWTYYEHRIAGVSSLAISGTGYIDDLRVYPVNSRMVSYTTEPLLGVTSESDITSKPTFYEFDAFGRLRVVRGFEGNIMKVLDYQYQRPVTE
;
A
#
# COMPACT_ATOMS: atom_id res chain seq x y z
N MET A 1 28.55 0.78 -10.13
CA MET A 1 29.18 1.26 -8.89
C MET A 1 28.07 1.57 -7.89
N PRO A 2 28.06 1.06 -6.65
CA PRO A 2 27.06 1.47 -5.68
C PRO A 2 27.50 2.81 -5.09
N ILE A 3 26.69 3.84 -5.27
CA ILE A 3 26.96 5.14 -4.64
C ILE A 3 26.60 5.00 -3.16
N ALA A 4 27.61 5.11 -2.29
CA ALA A 4 27.37 5.21 -0.85
C ALA A 4 26.85 6.63 -0.56
N ILE A 5 25.54 6.77 -0.41
CA ILE A 5 24.89 8.03 -0.03
C ILE A 5 24.93 8.17 1.49
N ASN A 6 26.04 8.70 2.01
CA ASN A 6 26.24 9.05 3.43
C ASN A 6 25.29 10.16 3.96
N ASN A 7 24.27 10.53 3.19
CA ASN A 7 23.21 11.45 3.59
C ASN A 7 21.88 11.13 2.89
N ALA A 8 21.63 9.84 2.63
CA ALA A 8 20.42 9.37 1.99
C ALA A 8 19.19 9.65 2.86
N THR A 9 18.20 10.33 2.30
CA THR A 9 16.88 10.45 2.92
C THR A 9 16.00 9.29 2.45
N TYR A 10 15.40 8.60 3.40
CA TYR A 10 14.45 7.51 3.15
C TYR A 10 13.04 7.96 3.53
N THR A 11 12.06 7.52 2.75
CA THR A 11 10.66 7.52 3.13
C THR A 11 10.36 6.25 3.90
N VAL A 12 9.74 6.40 5.06
CA VAL A 12 9.19 5.30 5.86
C VAL A 12 7.70 5.53 6.01
N SER A 13 6.88 4.65 5.48
CA SER A 13 5.43 4.79 5.52
C SER A 13 4.77 3.54 6.07
N TYR A 14 3.64 3.71 6.75
CA TYR A 14 2.86 2.61 7.30
C TYR A 14 1.43 3.05 7.62
N TRP A 15 0.55 2.08 7.76
CA TRP A 15 -0.76 2.26 8.37
C TRP A 15 -0.72 1.82 9.83
N THR A 16 -1.39 2.56 10.72
CA THR A 16 -1.55 2.17 12.12
C THR A 16 -2.94 2.47 12.66
N ARG A 17 -3.39 1.67 13.64
CA ARG A 17 -4.60 1.97 14.43
C ARG A 17 -4.33 2.84 15.66
N ASN A 18 -3.08 3.23 15.87
CA ASN A 18 -2.73 4.11 16.98
C ASN A 18 -3.28 5.52 16.73
N ALA A 19 -3.67 6.21 17.81
CA ALA A 19 -4.13 7.60 17.74
C ALA A 19 -3.03 8.58 17.28
N ASN A 20 -1.77 8.20 17.52
CA ASN A 20 -0.58 8.98 17.20
C ASN A 20 0.39 8.14 16.36
N PRO A 21 1.23 8.78 15.52
CA PRO A 21 2.30 8.09 14.78
C PRO A 21 3.35 7.50 15.73
N TYR A 22 4.05 6.47 15.28
CA TYR A 22 5.23 5.95 15.96
C TYR A 22 6.36 6.99 15.93
N SER A 23 7.13 7.09 17.03
CA SER A 23 8.33 7.92 17.05
C SER A 23 9.47 7.14 16.40
N ILE A 24 10.08 7.72 15.37
CA ILE A 24 11.17 7.11 14.60
C ILE A 24 12.37 8.05 14.62
N ALA A 25 13.51 7.57 15.12
CA ALA A 25 14.75 8.34 15.17
C ALA A 25 15.19 8.77 13.77
N GLY A 26 15.69 10.01 13.66
CA GLY A 26 16.09 10.60 12.37
C GLY A 26 14.93 11.17 11.54
N THR A 27 13.70 11.19 12.05
CA THR A 27 12.58 11.90 11.40
C THR A 27 12.91 13.38 11.25
N VAL A 28 12.90 13.88 10.02
CA VAL A 28 13.23 15.28 9.70
C VAL A 28 12.07 16.21 10.07
N ALA A 29 12.37 17.49 10.31
CA ALA A 29 11.36 18.49 10.65
C ALA A 29 10.24 18.57 9.60
N GLY A 30 9.00 18.70 10.06
CA GLY A 30 7.80 18.66 9.22
C GLY A 30 7.21 17.26 8.97
N TYR A 31 7.85 16.21 9.52
CA TYR A 31 7.37 14.83 9.51
C TYR A 31 7.12 14.34 10.95
N PRO A 32 6.26 13.32 11.16
CA PRO A 32 5.51 12.60 10.15
C PRO A 32 4.34 13.39 9.56
N LEU A 33 4.06 13.14 8.27
CA LEU A 33 2.84 13.59 7.63
C LEU A 33 1.73 12.57 7.90
N LYS A 34 0.56 13.08 8.29
CA LYS A 34 -0.67 12.28 8.42
C LYS A 34 -1.39 12.24 7.08
N GLY A 35 -1.67 11.04 6.59
CA GLY A 35 -2.50 10.83 5.40
C GLY A 35 -3.95 10.50 5.74
N SER A 36 -4.57 9.70 4.86
CA SER A 36 -5.95 9.25 5.00
C SER A 36 -6.16 8.37 6.23
N THR A 37 -7.38 8.41 6.78
CA THR A 37 -7.85 7.48 7.82
C THR A 37 -9.06 6.71 7.31
N ILE A 38 -9.03 5.38 7.37
CA ILE A 38 -10.11 4.48 6.93
C ILE A 38 -10.22 3.32 7.89
N ASN A 39 -11.44 2.97 8.31
CA ASN A 39 -11.69 1.82 9.18
C ASN A 39 -10.74 1.76 10.39
N GLN A 40 -10.51 2.93 11.01
CA GLN A 40 -9.60 3.15 12.14
C GLN A 40 -8.10 3.01 11.85
N TRP A 41 -7.71 2.71 10.62
CA TRP A 41 -6.32 2.76 10.17
C TRP A 41 -5.99 4.15 9.65
N THR A 42 -4.88 4.72 10.09
CA THR A 42 -4.35 6.01 9.64
C THR A 42 -2.99 5.81 9.01
N TYR A 43 -2.81 6.37 7.82
CA TYR A 43 -1.52 6.40 7.13
C TYR A 43 -0.62 7.47 7.74
N TYR A 44 0.64 7.12 7.99
CA TYR A 44 1.69 8.06 8.31
C TYR A 44 2.91 7.85 7.43
N GLU A 45 3.55 8.95 7.07
CA GLU A 45 4.79 8.97 6.31
C GLU A 45 5.85 9.77 7.08
N HIS A 46 7.03 9.20 7.22
CA HIS A 46 8.22 9.85 7.75
C HIS A 46 9.24 10.02 6.64
N ARG A 47 10.02 11.10 6.72
CA ARG A 47 11.32 11.19 6.04
C ARG A 47 12.42 11.07 7.07
N ILE A 48 13.30 10.11 6.86
CA ILE A 48 14.37 9.72 7.79
C ILE A 48 15.72 10.04 7.17
N ALA A 49 16.61 10.71 7.90
CA ALA A 49 17.99 10.98 7.50
C ALA A 49 18.94 10.91 8.71
N GLY A 50 20.23 10.74 8.45
CA GLY A 50 21.27 10.83 9.48
C GLY A 50 21.31 9.68 10.50
N VAL A 51 20.69 8.54 10.19
CA VAL A 51 20.71 7.32 11.03
C VAL A 51 21.24 6.13 10.25
N SER A 52 22.01 5.26 10.92
CA SER A 52 22.56 4.03 10.35
C SER A 52 21.62 2.82 10.48
N SER A 53 20.59 2.92 11.32
CA SER A 53 19.60 1.88 11.55
C SER A 53 18.24 2.50 11.81
N LEU A 54 17.19 1.89 11.25
CA LEU A 54 15.81 2.27 11.49
C LEU A 54 15.20 1.37 12.57
N ALA A 55 14.61 1.95 13.60
CA ALA A 55 13.85 1.24 14.62
C ALA A 55 12.47 1.87 14.77
N ILE A 56 11.43 1.04 14.72
CA ILE A 56 10.05 1.40 15.03
C ILE A 56 9.71 0.71 16.34
N SER A 57 9.55 1.49 17.41
CA SER A 57 9.29 0.98 18.76
C SER A 57 7.96 1.52 19.29
N GLY A 58 7.22 0.68 20.01
CA GLY A 58 5.94 1.02 20.63
C GLY A 58 5.00 -0.17 20.64
N THR A 59 3.78 0.03 21.14
CA THR A 59 2.70 -0.96 21.08
C THR A 59 1.69 -0.56 20.00
N GLY A 60 0.95 -1.53 19.46
CA GLY A 60 -0.10 -1.28 18.47
C GLY A 60 0.05 -2.10 17.20
N TYR A 61 -0.84 -1.84 16.25
CA TYR A 61 -0.88 -2.53 14.96
C TYR A 61 -0.19 -1.69 13.88
N ILE A 62 0.60 -2.36 13.06
CA ILE A 62 1.24 -1.82 11.86
C ILE A 62 0.81 -2.68 10.69
N ASP A 63 0.52 -2.03 9.56
CA ASP A 63 0.30 -2.70 8.27
C ASP A 63 0.96 -1.90 7.14
N ASP A 64 1.25 -2.58 6.03
CA ASP A 64 1.85 -2.03 4.80
C ASP A 64 3.07 -1.12 5.09
N LEU A 65 3.98 -1.62 5.93
CA LEU A 65 5.24 -0.94 6.26
C LEU A 65 6.17 -0.92 5.04
N ARG A 66 6.59 0.28 4.64
CA ARG A 66 7.50 0.51 3.51
C ARG A 66 8.68 1.34 3.92
N VAL A 67 9.83 1.03 3.32
CA VAL A 67 11.07 1.81 3.45
C VAL A 67 11.72 1.89 2.08
N TYR A 68 11.92 3.10 1.58
CA TYR A 68 12.54 3.32 0.26
C TYR A 68 13.19 4.71 0.18
N PRO A 69 14.19 4.95 -0.69
CA PRO A 69 14.78 6.28 -0.85
C PRO A 69 13.73 7.31 -1.31
N VAL A 70 13.84 8.58 -0.88
CA VAL A 70 12.83 9.62 -1.16
C VAL A 70 12.54 9.87 -2.65
N ASN A 71 13.50 9.55 -3.53
CA ASN A 71 13.37 9.69 -4.99
C ASN A 71 12.99 8.36 -5.68
N SER A 72 12.51 7.38 -4.92
CA SER A 72 12.05 6.09 -5.43
C SER A 72 10.54 5.94 -5.28
N ARG A 73 9.97 4.97 -5.98
CA ARG A 73 8.55 4.60 -5.90
C ARG A 73 8.47 3.12 -5.55
N MET A 74 7.46 2.75 -4.78
CA MET A 74 7.19 1.37 -4.39
C MET A 74 5.74 1.05 -4.74
N VAL A 75 5.52 -0.10 -5.38
CA VAL A 75 4.20 -0.67 -5.65
C VAL A 75 4.24 -2.11 -5.15
N SER A 76 3.21 -2.52 -4.42
CA SER A 76 3.11 -3.86 -3.85
C SER A 76 1.97 -4.62 -4.52
N TYR A 77 2.17 -5.90 -4.78
CA TYR A 77 1.16 -6.77 -5.36
C TYR A 77 0.96 -8.00 -4.48
N THR A 78 -0.29 -8.32 -4.17
CA THR A 78 -0.68 -9.59 -3.57
C THR A 78 -1.20 -10.49 -4.67
N THR A 79 -0.67 -11.70 -4.76
CA THR A 79 -1.05 -12.68 -5.79
C THR A 79 -1.53 -13.97 -5.16
N GLU A 80 -2.61 -14.53 -5.71
CA GLU A 80 -3.06 -15.87 -5.37
C GLU A 80 -2.70 -16.83 -6.53
N PRO A 81 -2.11 -18.00 -6.23
CA PRO A 81 -1.77 -18.98 -7.25
C PRO A 81 -3.00 -19.34 -8.11
N LEU A 82 -2.79 -19.45 -9.43
CA LEU A 82 -3.81 -19.75 -10.44
C LEU A 82 -4.87 -18.66 -10.68
N LEU A 83 -4.96 -17.64 -9.82
CA LEU A 83 -5.92 -16.54 -9.96
C LEU A 83 -5.29 -15.26 -10.49
N GLY A 84 -4.08 -14.95 -10.02
CA GLY A 84 -3.36 -13.71 -10.36
C GLY A 84 -3.36 -12.69 -9.23
N VAL A 85 -3.34 -11.40 -9.57
CA VAL A 85 -3.27 -10.30 -8.60
C VAL A 85 -4.62 -10.11 -7.91
N THR A 86 -4.65 -10.23 -6.58
CA THR A 86 -5.85 -10.05 -5.75
C THR A 86 -5.89 -8.70 -5.05
N SER A 87 -4.73 -8.07 -4.84
CA SER A 87 -4.65 -6.67 -4.49
C SER A 87 -3.38 -6.02 -5.03
N GLU A 88 -3.45 -4.73 -5.30
CA GLU A 88 -2.28 -3.89 -5.53
C GLU A 88 -2.32 -2.70 -4.58
N SER A 89 -1.18 -2.30 -4.05
CA SER A 89 -1.07 -1.03 -3.33
C SER A 89 -0.16 -0.10 -4.13
N ASP A 90 -0.73 1.04 -4.52
CA ASP A 90 -0.09 2.00 -5.40
C ASP A 90 1.08 2.75 -4.74
N ILE A 91 1.68 3.68 -5.48
CA ILE A 91 2.78 4.53 -5.00
C ILE A 91 2.39 5.43 -3.83
N THR A 92 1.10 5.64 -3.59
CA THR A 92 0.55 6.44 -2.47
C THR A 92 0.12 5.57 -1.29
N SER A 93 0.45 4.28 -1.33
CA SER A 93 0.06 3.27 -0.33
C SER A 93 -1.45 3.11 -0.18
N LYS A 94 -2.21 3.31 -1.26
CA LYS A 94 -3.64 3.04 -1.32
C LYS A 94 -3.89 1.69 -1.99
N PRO A 95 -4.49 0.71 -1.26
CA PRO A 95 -4.78 -0.59 -1.83
C PRO A 95 -6.01 -0.57 -2.74
N THR A 96 -5.92 -1.23 -3.87
CA THR A 96 -7.04 -1.62 -4.73
C THR A 96 -7.19 -3.13 -4.67
N PHE A 97 -8.42 -3.61 -4.51
CA PHE A 97 -8.73 -5.04 -4.40
C PHE A 97 -9.44 -5.54 -5.65
N TYR A 98 -9.05 -6.74 -6.09
CA TYR A 98 -9.59 -7.42 -7.25
C TYR A 98 -10.27 -8.70 -6.80
N GLU A 99 -11.57 -8.78 -7.04
CA GLU A 99 -12.36 -9.97 -6.78
C GLU A 99 -12.66 -10.68 -8.09
N PHE A 100 -12.51 -12.01 -8.09
CA PHE A 100 -12.72 -12.86 -9.25
C PHE A 100 -14.00 -13.71 -9.08
N ASP A 101 -14.60 -14.11 -10.19
CA ASP A 101 -15.69 -15.08 -10.20
C ASP A 101 -15.18 -16.53 -10.04
N ALA A 102 -16.11 -17.49 -9.97
CA ALA A 102 -15.77 -18.91 -9.81
C ALA A 102 -14.97 -19.51 -10.98
N PHE A 103 -14.89 -18.80 -12.12
CA PHE A 103 -14.12 -19.19 -13.29
C PHE A 103 -12.77 -18.45 -13.39
N GLY A 104 -12.39 -17.69 -12.36
CA GLY A 104 -11.13 -16.94 -12.31
C GLY A 104 -11.12 -15.66 -13.15
N ARG A 105 -12.28 -15.11 -13.51
CA ARG A 105 -12.40 -13.87 -14.29
C ARG A 105 -12.63 -12.70 -13.36
N LEU A 106 -12.01 -11.55 -13.63
CA LEU A 106 -12.17 -10.33 -12.83
C LEU A 106 -13.65 -9.91 -12.81
N ARG A 107 -14.25 -9.86 -11.62
CA ARG A 107 -15.67 -9.55 -11.41
C ARG A 107 -15.87 -8.18 -10.77
N VAL A 108 -15.09 -7.85 -9.74
CA VAL A 108 -15.23 -6.59 -8.99
C VAL A 108 -13.87 -5.96 -8.78
N VAL A 109 -13.78 -4.65 -8.98
CA VAL A 109 -12.65 -3.82 -8.55
C VAL A 109 -13.14 -2.92 -7.43
N ARG A 110 -12.49 -2.97 -6.28
CA ARG A 110 -12.84 -2.21 -5.09
C ARG A 110 -11.70 -1.28 -4.69
N GLY A 111 -12.03 -0.02 -4.44
CA GLY A 111 -11.07 0.96 -3.97
C GLY A 111 -10.73 0.79 -2.50
N PHE A 112 -9.74 1.55 -2.06
CA PHE A 112 -9.21 1.51 -0.70
C PHE A 112 -10.24 1.88 0.40
N GLU A 113 -11.28 2.64 0.07
CA GLU A 113 -12.40 2.98 0.97
C GLU A 113 -13.50 1.91 1.01
N GLY A 114 -13.32 0.80 0.29
CA GLY A 114 -14.32 -0.26 0.18
C GLY A 114 -15.41 0.01 -0.87
N ASN A 115 -15.35 1.15 -1.56
CA ASN A 115 -16.23 1.51 -2.65
C ASN A 115 -15.99 0.63 -3.88
N ILE A 116 -17.07 0.18 -4.52
CA ILE A 116 -17.00 -0.57 -5.78
C ILE A 116 -16.67 0.43 -6.90
N MET A 117 -15.49 0.27 -7.51
CA MET A 117 -15.04 1.11 -8.63
C MET A 117 -15.51 0.55 -9.96
N LYS A 118 -15.57 -0.78 -10.09
CA LYS A 118 -16.00 -1.46 -11.32
C LYS A 118 -16.63 -2.81 -11.00
N VAL A 119 -17.68 -3.15 -11.76
CA VAL A 119 -18.27 -4.49 -11.80
C VAL A 119 -18.26 -4.96 -13.24
N LEU A 120 -17.83 -6.19 -13.47
CA LEU A 120 -17.90 -6.85 -14.76
C LEU A 120 -18.84 -8.04 -14.66
N ASP A 121 -19.77 -8.13 -15.62
CA ASP A 121 -20.63 -9.28 -15.80
C ASP A 121 -20.34 -9.92 -17.16
N TYR A 122 -20.28 -11.25 -17.19
CA TYR A 122 -19.88 -12.02 -18.37
C TYR A 122 -21.01 -12.94 -18.79
N GLN A 123 -21.55 -12.70 -19.98
CA GLN A 123 -22.62 -13.50 -20.56
C GLN A 123 -22.08 -14.37 -21.71
N TYR A 124 -22.54 -15.62 -21.79
CA TYR A 124 -22.18 -16.50 -22.90
C TYR A 124 -22.93 -16.09 -24.16
N GLN A 125 -22.20 -15.96 -25.26
CA GLN A 125 -22.81 -15.75 -26.57
C GLN A 125 -23.60 -17.00 -26.97
N ARG A 126 -24.86 -16.82 -27.38
CA ARG A 126 -25.67 -17.90 -27.95
C ARG A 126 -25.40 -18.00 -29.45
N PRO A 127 -25.35 -19.22 -30.03
CA PRO A 127 -25.30 -19.39 -31.48
C PRO A 127 -26.52 -18.77 -32.14
N VAL A 128 -26.37 -18.24 -33.35
CA VAL A 128 -27.51 -17.88 -34.21
C VAL A 128 -28.06 -19.20 -34.76
N THR A 129 -29.20 -19.65 -34.23
CA THR A 129 -29.92 -20.80 -34.81
C THR A 129 -30.44 -20.41 -36.19
N GLU A 130 -30.06 -21.19 -37.21
CA GLU A 130 -30.65 -21.18 -38.57
C GLU A 130 -32.08 -21.74 -38.56
#